data_AF-A0A1G2L1I7-F1
#
_entry.id   AF-A0A1G2L1I7-F1
#
_cell.length_a   1.000
_cell.length_b   1.000
_cell.length_c   1.000
_cell.angle_alpha   90.00
_cell.angle_beta   90.00
_cell.angle_gamma   90.00
#
_symmetry.space_group_name_H-M   'P 1'
#
loop_
_entity.id
_entity.type
_entity.pdbx_description
1 polymer ?
#
loop_
_entity_poly.entity_id
_entity_poly.type
_entity_poly.pdbx_seq_one_letter_code
_entity_poly.pdbx_strand_id
1 'polypeptide(L)'
;MQGNTNKFITLKEAAKISGYAPDYIGQLIRKGKLPGKQIYSSVAWVTTEEALREYMQREHARRGKSSSLSESMGERVMQFKNEVAFEFENVKFFRYVLYGAIGLSVVISLLLFYIFSVSFDKELERRAIERMESLRSVDEGPLDNSSLRPF
;
A
#
# COMPACT_ATOMS: atom_id res chain seq x y z
N MET A 1 -34.04 -9.67 -52.26
CA MET A 1 -33.26 -8.83 -51.32
C MET A 1 -31.78 -9.06 -51.58
N GLN A 2 -31.15 -8.26 -52.44
CA GLN A 2 -29.72 -8.35 -52.72
C GLN A 2 -29.13 -6.94 -52.88
N GLY A 3 -28.00 -6.71 -52.20
CA GLY A 3 -26.94 -5.82 -52.66
C GLY A 3 -27.08 -4.34 -52.33
N ASN A 4 -27.10 -3.95 -51.04
CA ASN A 4 -26.63 -2.61 -50.73
C ASN A 4 -25.10 -2.64 -50.89
N THR A 5 -24.60 -1.95 -51.91
CA THR A 5 -23.19 -1.77 -52.17
C THR A 5 -22.61 -0.89 -51.07
N ASN A 6 -22.24 -1.50 -49.93
CA ASN A 6 -21.46 -0.82 -48.89
C ASN A 6 -20.13 -0.41 -49.50
N LYS A 7 -20.09 0.79 -50.07
CA LYS A 7 -18.94 1.36 -50.72
C LYS A 7 -17.88 1.56 -49.64
N PHE A 8 -16.82 0.76 -49.71
CA PHE A 8 -15.66 0.97 -48.86
C PHE A 8 -15.05 2.33 -49.18
N ILE A 9 -14.89 3.15 -48.15
CA ILE A 9 -14.24 4.45 -48.20
C ILE A 9 -12.86 4.34 -47.57
N THR A 10 -11.92 5.09 -48.14
CA THR A 10 -10.57 5.21 -47.60
C THR A 10 -10.58 6.03 -46.31
N LEU A 11 -9.54 5.90 -45.48
CA LEU A 11 -9.40 6.72 -44.27
C LEU A 11 -9.40 8.23 -44.58
N LYS A 12 -8.90 8.63 -45.76
CA LYS A 12 -8.90 10.04 -46.19
C LYS A 12 -10.31 10.55 -46.47
N GLU A 13 -11.15 9.74 -47.10
CA GLU A 13 -12.57 10.07 -47.34
C GLU A 13 -13.36 10.05 -46.03
N ALA A 14 -13.15 9.04 -45.19
CA ALA A 14 -13.75 8.95 -43.86
C ALA A 14 -13.38 10.16 -42.99
N ALA A 15 -12.14 10.65 -43.08
CA ALA A 15 -11.70 11.86 -42.40
C ALA A 15 -12.44 13.12 -42.88
N LYS A 16 -12.68 13.25 -44.19
CA LYS A 16 -13.47 14.37 -44.74
C LYS A 16 -14.92 14.35 -44.26
N ILE A 17 -15.52 13.17 -44.11
CA ILE A 17 -16.91 13.01 -43.67
C ILE A 17 -17.07 13.25 -42.17
N SER A 18 -16.18 12.66 -41.36
CA SER A 18 -16.28 12.70 -39.89
C SER A 18 -15.60 13.92 -39.25
N GLY A 19 -14.68 14.57 -39.96
CA GLY A 19 -13.79 15.60 -39.39
C GLY A 19 -12.67 15.02 -38.52
N TYR A 20 -12.58 13.69 -38.37
CA TYR A 20 -11.50 13.05 -37.61
C TYR A 20 -10.23 12.90 -38.42
N ALA A 21 -9.09 12.84 -37.74
CA ALA A 21 -7.81 12.55 -38.37
C ALA A 21 -7.81 11.13 -38.98
N PRO A 22 -7.26 10.92 -40.19
CA PRO A 22 -7.16 9.59 -40.80
C PRO A 22 -6.48 8.56 -39.89
N ASP A 23 -5.42 8.96 -39.17
CA ASP A 23 -4.73 8.09 -38.21
C ASP A 23 -5.66 7.63 -37.08
N TYR A 24 -6.47 8.54 -36.53
CA TYR A 24 -7.42 8.22 -35.48
C TYR A 24 -8.46 7.19 -35.95
N ILE A 25 -8.97 7.34 -37.17
CA ILE A 25 -9.90 6.36 -37.77
C ILE A 25 -9.22 5.00 -37.90
N GLY A 26 -7.95 4.96 -38.34
CA GLY A 26 -7.15 3.74 -38.37
C GLY A 26 -6.98 3.11 -36.98
N GLN A 27 -6.75 3.92 -35.93
CA GLN A 27 -6.69 3.42 -34.55
C GLN A 27 -8.02 2.84 -34.08
N LEU A 28 -9.16 3.45 -34.45
CA LEU A 28 -10.49 2.93 -34.11
C LEU A 28 -10.73 1.55 -34.72
N ILE A 29 -10.27 1.34 -35.95
CA ILE A 29 -10.38 0.05 -36.63
C ILE A 29 -9.51 -1.00 -35.92
N ARG A 30 -8.25 -0.69 -35.61
CA ARG A 30 -7.35 -1.63 -34.89
C ARG A 30 -7.85 -1.99 -33.49
N LYS A 31 -8.53 -1.06 -32.81
CA LYS A 31 -9.17 -1.27 -31.51
C LYS A 31 -10.50 -2.03 -31.59
N GLY A 32 -10.97 -2.37 -32.80
CA GLY A 32 -12.27 -3.01 -33.02
C GLY A 32 -13.48 -2.13 -32.71
N LYS A 33 -13.28 -0.82 -32.52
CA LYS A 33 -14.36 0.14 -32.22
C LYS A 33 -15.13 0.58 -33.47
N LEU A 34 -14.48 0.52 -34.62
CA LEU A 34 -15.05 0.83 -35.93
C LEU A 34 -14.80 -0.35 -36.86
N PRO A 35 -15.82 -0.90 -37.55
CA PRO A 35 -15.60 -1.98 -38.49
C PRO A 35 -14.82 -1.46 -39.70
N GLY A 36 -13.75 -2.18 -40.04
CA GLY A 36 -12.91 -1.86 -41.18
C GLY A 36 -12.13 -3.08 -41.64
N LYS A 37 -11.69 -3.06 -42.89
CA LYS A 37 -10.87 -4.11 -43.49
C LYS A 37 -9.56 -3.51 -43.99
N GLN A 38 -8.51 -4.30 -43.94
CA GLN A 38 -7.27 -3.97 -44.62
C GLN A 38 -7.32 -4.54 -46.04
N ILE A 39 -7.05 -3.69 -47.03
CA ILE A 39 -6.89 -4.11 -48.42
C ILE A 39 -5.39 -4.42 -48.61
N TYR A 40 -5.07 -5.69 -48.84
CA TYR A 40 -3.69 -6.15 -49.00
C TYR A 40 -2.99 -5.53 -50.22
N SER A 41 -3.73 -5.24 -51.29
CA SER A 41 -3.17 -4.66 -52.53
C SER A 41 -2.62 -3.25 -52.36
N SER A 42 -3.04 -2.50 -51.34
CA SER A 42 -2.63 -1.11 -51.11
C SER A 42 -2.18 -0.83 -49.68
N VAL A 43 -2.06 -1.88 -48.84
CA VAL A 43 -1.77 -1.81 -47.38
C VAL A 43 -2.58 -0.70 -46.69
N ALA A 44 -3.81 -0.48 -47.15
CA ALA A 44 -4.67 0.60 -46.69
C ALA A 44 -5.85 0.03 -45.91
N TRP A 45 -6.17 0.67 -44.79
CA TRP A 45 -7.41 0.40 -44.07
C TRP A 45 -8.57 1.12 -44.74
N VAL A 46 -9.69 0.44 -44.85
CA VAL A 46 -10.94 0.99 -45.36
C VAL A 46 -12.06 0.71 -44.37
N THR A 47 -13.05 1.58 -44.37
CA THR A 47 -14.29 1.44 -43.59
C THR A 47 -15.49 1.73 -44.48
N THR A 48 -16.70 1.71 -43.94
CA THR A 48 -17.89 2.12 -44.70
C THR A 48 -18.46 3.39 -44.08
N GLU A 49 -19.20 4.17 -44.88
CA GLU A 49 -19.77 5.42 -44.43
C GLU A 49 -20.81 5.19 -43.32
N GLU A 50 -21.61 4.14 -43.44
CA GLU A 50 -22.67 3.77 -42.49
C GLU A 50 -22.06 3.47 -41.12
N ALA A 51 -21.01 2.67 -41.09
CA ALA A 51 -20.28 2.33 -39.88
C ALA A 51 -19.69 3.56 -39.18
N LEU A 52 -19.13 4.48 -39.96
CA LEU A 52 -18.57 5.72 -39.44
C LEU A 52 -19.65 6.62 -38.83
N ARG A 53 -20.79 6.77 -39.52
CA ARG A 53 -21.93 7.55 -39.02
C ARG A 53 -22.52 6.92 -37.75
N GLU A 54 -22.67 5.61 -37.72
CA GLU A 54 -23.14 4.89 -36.53
C GLU A 54 -22.17 5.09 -35.35
N TYR A 55 -20.86 5.00 -35.58
CA TYR A 55 -19.86 5.30 -34.56
C TYR A 55 -20.01 6.72 -34.00
N MET A 56 -20.17 7.72 -34.87
CA MET A 56 -20.35 9.11 -34.46
C MET A 56 -21.61 9.28 -33.61
N GLN A 57 -22.75 8.72 -34.03
CA GLN A 57 -24.01 8.78 -33.28
C GLN A 57 -23.87 8.15 -31.89
N ARG A 58 -23.25 6.96 -31.80
CA ARG A 58 -22.98 6.29 -30.52
C ARG A 58 -22.10 7.13 -29.62
N GLU A 59 -21.10 7.82 -30.18
CA GLU A 59 -20.18 8.64 -29.37
C GLU A 59 -20.82 9.96 -28.92
N HIS A 60 -21.67 10.58 -29.73
CA HIS A 60 -22.49 11.72 -29.29
C HIS A 60 -23.46 11.32 -28.17
N ALA A 61 -24.13 10.15 -28.28
CA ALA A 61 -25.00 9.64 -27.24
C ALA A 61 -24.24 9.33 -25.94
N ARG A 62 -23.02 8.77 -26.04
CA ARG A 62 -22.15 8.53 -24.88
C ARG A 62 -21.68 9.81 -24.22
N ARG A 63 -21.27 10.83 -24.98
CA ARG A 63 -20.88 12.13 -24.43
C ARG A 63 -22.03 12.80 -23.68
N GLY A 64 -23.24 12.78 -24.24
CA GLY A 64 -24.44 13.33 -23.57
C GLY A 64 -24.82 12.57 -22.29
N LYS A 65 -24.55 11.26 -22.22
CA LYS A 65 -24.78 10.46 -21.01
C LYS A 65 -23.65 10.58 -19.99
N SER A 66 -22.41 10.74 -20.46
CA SER A 66 -21.22 10.88 -19.63
C SER A 66 -21.15 12.24 -18.95
N SER A 67 -21.69 13.32 -19.54
CA SER A 67 -21.79 14.60 -18.83
C SER A 67 -22.75 14.48 -17.65
N SER A 68 -23.93 13.87 -17.81
CA SER A 68 -24.86 13.69 -16.68
C SER A 68 -24.37 12.67 -15.64
N LEU A 69 -23.66 11.61 -16.07
CA LEU A 69 -23.09 10.59 -15.17
C LEU A 69 -21.82 11.07 -14.47
N SER A 70 -20.95 11.84 -15.15
CA SER A 70 -19.75 12.44 -14.56
C SER A 70 -20.08 13.65 -13.69
N GLU A 71 -21.20 14.34 -13.92
CA GLU A 71 -21.73 15.34 -12.98
C GLU A 71 -22.24 14.64 -11.71
N SER A 72 -23.03 13.57 -11.84
CA SER A 72 -23.51 12.77 -10.69
C SER A 72 -22.41 12.03 -9.92
N MET A 73 -21.35 11.57 -10.60
CA MET A 73 -20.16 10.99 -9.95
C MET A 73 -19.18 12.06 -9.45
N GLY A 74 -19.04 13.18 -10.16
CA GLY A 74 -18.16 14.28 -9.80
C GLY A 74 -18.57 14.95 -8.49
N GLU A 75 -19.88 15.11 -8.27
CA GLU A 75 -20.43 15.59 -6.99
C GLU A 75 -20.14 14.62 -5.83
N ARG A 76 -20.26 13.30 -6.05
CA ARG A 76 -19.95 12.27 -5.03
C ARG A 76 -18.46 12.11 -4.74
N VAL A 77 -17.61 12.25 -5.75
CA VAL A 77 -16.15 12.18 -5.62
C VAL A 77 -15.60 13.42 -4.92
N MET A 78 -16.21 14.60 -5.13
CA MET A 78 -15.82 15.83 -4.43
C MET A 78 -16.28 15.84 -2.96
N GLN A 79 -17.34 15.11 -2.62
CA GLN A 79 -17.76 14.87 -1.23
C GLN A 79 -16.85 13.84 -0.50
N PHE A 80 -16.43 12.77 -1.17
CA PHE A 80 -15.53 11.76 -0.57
C PHE A 80 -14.10 12.27 -0.30
N LYS A 81 -13.60 13.28 -1.05
CA LYS A 81 -12.27 13.86 -0.79
C LYS A 81 -12.19 14.57 0.57
N ASN A 82 -13.28 15.14 1.08
CA ASN A 82 -13.29 15.79 2.40
C ASN A 82 -13.47 14.82 3.56
N GLU A 83 -14.04 13.63 3.34
CA GLU A 83 -14.22 12.61 4.38
C GLU A 83 -13.01 11.66 4.48
N VAL A 84 -12.35 11.37 3.36
CA VAL A 84 -11.12 10.54 3.33
C VAL A 84 -9.85 11.35 3.67
N ALA A 85 -9.93 12.69 3.66
CA ALA A 85 -8.82 13.54 4.14
C ALA A 85 -8.57 13.40 5.66
N PHE A 86 -9.57 12.96 6.42
CA PHE A 86 -9.46 12.75 7.87
C PHE A 86 -8.73 11.44 8.24
N GLU A 87 -8.75 10.43 7.36
CA GLU A 87 -8.12 9.13 7.63
C GLU A 87 -6.60 9.12 7.36
N PHE A 88 -6.06 10.07 6.59
CA PHE A 88 -4.63 10.12 6.30
C PHE A 88 -3.79 10.88 7.33
N GLU A 89 -4.39 11.77 8.13
CA GLU A 89 -3.66 12.44 9.22
C GLU A 89 -3.36 11.45 10.35
N ASN A 90 -4.34 10.61 10.70
CA ASN A 90 -4.22 9.60 11.75
C ASN A 90 -3.12 8.56 11.49
N VAL A 91 -2.86 8.21 10.23
CA VAL A 91 -1.77 7.26 9.88
C VAL A 91 -0.39 7.84 10.19
N LYS A 92 -0.19 9.15 10.01
CA LYS A 92 1.07 9.81 10.36
C LYS A 92 1.24 9.93 11.87
N PHE A 93 0.18 10.33 12.58
CA PHE A 93 0.19 10.37 14.05
C PHE A 93 0.46 8.99 14.67
N PHE A 94 -0.18 7.94 14.16
CA PHE A 94 0.02 6.57 14.65
C PHE A 94 1.48 6.11 14.50
N ARG A 95 2.16 6.48 13.41
CA ARG A 95 3.59 6.19 13.25
C ARG A 95 4.43 6.88 14.32
N TYR A 96 4.19 8.16 14.60
CA TYR A 96 4.92 8.88 15.66
C TYR A 96 4.66 8.30 17.05
N VAL A 97 3.40 7.98 17.37
CA VAL A 97 3.02 7.34 18.64
C VAL A 97 3.68 5.96 18.77
N LEU A 98 3.69 5.16 17.70
CA LEU A 98 4.33 3.84 17.69
C LEU A 98 5.84 3.95 17.93
N TYR A 99 6.54 4.85 17.24
CA TYR A 99 7.98 5.07 17.49
C TYR A 99 8.25 5.59 18.89
N GLY A 100 7.40 6.48 19.42
CA GLY A 100 7.50 6.96 20.80
C GLY A 100 7.32 5.86 21.83
N ALA A 101 6.34 4.97 21.63
CA ALA A 101 6.09 3.82 22.51
C ALA A 101 7.26 2.82 22.50
N ILE A 102 7.85 2.55 21.33
CA ILE A 102 9.04 1.70 21.21
C ILE A 102 10.21 2.34 21.96
N GLY A 103 10.47 3.63 21.76
CA GLY A 103 11.54 4.35 22.47
C GLY A 103 11.35 4.31 23.98
N LEU A 104 10.13 4.59 24.46
CA LEU A 104 9.77 4.52 25.87
C LEU A 104 9.97 3.12 26.45
N SER A 105 9.58 2.08 25.71
CA SER A 105 9.78 0.68 26.11
C SER A 105 11.26 0.33 26.29
N VAL A 106 12.12 0.79 25.37
CA VAL A 106 13.58 0.59 25.47
C VAL A 106 14.14 1.30 26.70
N VAL A 107 13.73 2.55 26.96
CA VAL A 107 14.18 3.32 28.13
C VAL A 107 13.74 2.63 29.43
N ILE A 108 12.48 2.18 29.51
CA ILE A 108 11.96 1.44 30.66
C ILE A 108 12.76 0.15 30.86
N SER A 109 13.05 -0.59 29.79
CA SER A 109 13.85 -1.81 29.85
C SER A 109 15.25 -1.55 30.40
N LEU A 110 15.91 -0.47 29.97
CA LEU A 110 17.22 -0.07 30.48
C LEU A 110 17.17 0.36 31.95
N LEU A 111 16.13 1.08 32.36
CA LEU A 111 15.93 1.46 33.77
C LEU A 111 15.72 0.23 34.66
N LEU A 112 14.89 -0.71 34.23
CA LEU A 112 14.69 -1.97 34.96
C LEU A 112 15.98 -2.77 35.03
N PHE A 113 16.74 -2.85 33.93
CA PHE A 113 18.05 -3.51 33.93
C PHE A 113 19.03 -2.84 34.89
N TYR A 114 19.05 -1.50 34.94
CA TYR A 114 19.89 -0.76 35.87
C TYR A 114 19.50 -1.01 37.33
N ILE A 115 18.21 -0.91 37.66
CA ILE A 115 17.70 -1.21 39.01
C ILE A 115 18.03 -2.66 39.38
N PHE A 116 17.83 -3.59 38.45
CA PHE A 116 18.16 -5.00 38.65
C PHE A 116 19.65 -5.20 38.90
N SER A 117 20.54 -4.62 38.10
CA SER A 117 21.99 -4.71 38.30
C SER A 117 22.39 -4.22 39.69
N VAL A 118 21.91 -3.03 40.09
CA VAL A 118 22.22 -2.43 41.39
C VAL A 118 21.62 -3.22 42.55
N SER A 119 20.41 -3.76 42.38
CA SER A 119 19.74 -4.59 43.38
C SER A 119 20.40 -5.96 43.53
N PHE A 120 20.84 -6.54 42.42
CA PHE A 120 21.44 -7.88 42.36
C PHE A 120 22.84 -7.90 42.96
N ASP A 121 23.65 -6.86 42.73
CA ASP A 121 24.98 -6.75 43.35
C ASP A 121 24.90 -6.79 44.88
N LYS A 122 23.93 -6.08 45.48
CA LYS A 122 23.73 -6.08 46.93
C LYS A 122 23.32 -7.44 47.49
N GLU A 123 22.53 -8.20 46.72
CA GLU A 123 22.08 -9.54 47.11
C GLU A 123 23.22 -10.57 46.99
N LEU A 124 24.04 -10.46 45.94
CA LEU A 124 25.23 -11.29 45.76
C LEU A 124 26.26 -11.05 46.87
N GLU A 125 26.51 -9.79 47.23
CA GLU A 125 27.45 -9.43 48.31
C GLU A 125 26.99 -10.02 49.66
N ARG A 126 25.70 -9.90 50.01
CA ARG A 126 25.16 -10.48 51.25
C ARG A 126 25.37 -12.00 51.30
N ARG A 127 25.05 -12.70 50.20
CA ARG A 127 25.24 -14.16 50.11
C ARG A 127 26.70 -14.57 50.16
N ALA A 128 27.60 -13.76 49.61
CA ALA A 128 29.04 -14.01 49.69
C ALA A 128 29.55 -13.88 51.13
N ILE A 129 29.11 -12.85 51.85
CA ILE A 129 29.48 -12.62 53.26
C ILE A 129 28.95 -13.75 54.15
N GLU A 130 27.67 -14.12 54.05
CA GLU A 130 27.08 -15.21 54.83
C GLU A 130 27.80 -16.55 54.59
N ARG A 131 28.17 -16.85 53.33
CA ARG A 131 28.97 -18.03 53.01
C ARG A 131 30.34 -17.99 53.66
N MET A 132 31.05 -16.87 53.62
CA MET A 132 32.35 -16.74 54.27
C MET A 132 32.25 -16.87 55.79
N GLU A 133 31.22 -16.29 56.40
CA GLU A 133 30.96 -16.42 57.84
C GLU A 133 30.63 -17.86 58.24
N SER A 134 29.80 -18.55 57.45
CA SER A 134 29.53 -19.98 57.66
C SER A 134 30.78 -20.85 57.54
N LEU A 135 31.64 -20.59 56.55
CA LEU A 135 32.90 -21.32 56.38
C LEU A 135 33.90 -21.04 57.50
N ARG A 136 33.96 -19.80 58.00
CA ARG A 136 34.78 -19.43 59.15
C ARG A 136 34.29 -20.09 60.44
N SER A 137 32.97 -20.17 60.65
CA SER A 137 32.39 -20.88 61.80
C SER A 137 32.63 -22.40 61.77
N VAL A 138 32.81 -22.98 60.58
CA VAL A 138 33.18 -24.39 60.40
C VAL A 138 34.67 -24.63 60.68
N ASP A 139 35.54 -23.68 60.33
CA ASP A 139 36.99 -23.75 60.59
C ASP A 139 37.36 -23.43 62.05
N GLU A 140 36.63 -22.50 62.69
CA GLU A 140 36.73 -22.19 64.13
C GLU A 140 35.92 -23.17 65.03
N GLY A 141 35.78 -24.44 64.59
CA GLY A 141 35.14 -25.50 65.37
C GLY A 141 35.64 -25.55 66.82
N PRO A 142 34.81 -26.00 67.79
CA PRO A 142 35.05 -25.75 69.21
C PRO A 142 36.45 -26.20 69.60
N LEU A 143 37.27 -25.29 70.14
CA LEU A 143 38.49 -25.66 70.84
C LEU A 143 38.07 -26.58 71.99
N ASP A 144 38.23 -27.87 71.76
CA ASP A 144 37.95 -28.92 72.72
C ASP A 144 38.82 -28.70 73.96
N ASN A 145 38.24 -28.04 74.98
CA ASN A 145 38.90 -27.81 76.26
C ASN A 145 38.85 -29.05 77.18
N SER A 146 38.37 -30.20 76.69
CA SER A 146 38.18 -31.40 77.52
C SER A 146 39.48 -32.06 78.02
N SER A 147 40.64 -31.46 77.76
CA SER A 147 41.96 -31.94 78.22
C SER A 147 42.47 -31.30 79.53
N LEU A 148 41.68 -30.50 80.26
CA LEU A 148 42.07 -29.99 81.58
C LEU A 148 41.15 -30.51 82.70
N ARG A 149 41.42 -31.74 83.17
CA ARG A 149 41.03 -32.17 84.53
C ARG A 149 42.28 -32.17 85.42
N PRO A 150 42.33 -31.38 86.50
CA PRO A 150 43.33 -31.60 87.54
C PRO A 150 42.96 -32.82 88.37
N PHE A 151 44.00 -33.55 88.78
CA PHE A 151 44.00 -34.78 89.58
C PHE A 151 43.29 -34.65 90.92
#